data_AF-A0AAU0GXR7-F1
#
_entry.id   AF-A0AAU0GXR7-F1
#
_cell.length_a   1.000
_cell.length_b   1.000
_cell.length_c   1.000
_cell.angle_alpha   90.00
_cell.angle_beta   90.00
_cell.angle_gamma   90.00
#
_symmetry.space_group_name_H-M   'P 1'
#
loop_
_entity.id
_entity.type
_entity.pdbx_description
1 polymer ?
#
loop_
_entity_poly.entity_id
_entity_poly.type
_entity_poly.pdbx_seq_one_letter_code
_entity_poly.pdbx_strand_id
1 'polypeptide(L)' 'MKIVRLTLGGILFIGGIILTLLPGSILLVIGGLVLLSYDWPRARGWLKISQNMMTSSARRIDRVLLMRKFR' A
#
# COMPACT_ATOMS: atom_id res chain seq x y z
N MET A 1 -15.99 16.44 -9.78
CA MET A 1 -15.71 15.19 -9.02
C MET A 1 -14.50 14.42 -9.53
N LYS A 2 -14.40 14.07 -10.83
CA LYS A 2 -13.25 13.31 -11.37
C LYS A 2 -11.88 13.99 -11.17
N ILE A 3 -11.78 15.29 -11.45
CA ILE A 3 -10.52 16.05 -11.34
C ILE A 3 -10.00 16.06 -9.89
N VAL A 4 -10.87 16.34 -8.92
CA VAL A 4 -10.55 16.34 -7.49
C VAL A 4 -10.00 14.98 -7.03
N ARG A 5 -10.64 13.88 -7.49
CA ARG A 5 -10.24 12.52 -7.13
C ARG A 5 -8.90 12.12 -7.74
N LEU A 6 -8.64 12.58 -8.97
CA LEU A 6 -7.36 12.36 -9.66
C LEU A 6 -6.23 13.14 -8.98
N THR A 7 -6.45 14.40 -8.61
CA THR A 7 -5.45 15.24 -7.96
C THR A 7 -5.16 14.79 -6.53
N LEU A 8 -6.19 14.48 -5.73
CA LEU A 8 -6.00 13.93 -4.38
C LEU A 8 -5.31 12.56 -4.43
N GLY A 9 -5.74 11.67 -5.31
CA GLY A 9 -5.13 10.36 -5.49
C GLY A 9 -3.65 10.45 -5.88
N GLY A 10 -3.30 11.35 -6.80
CA GLY A 10 -1.92 11.58 -7.23
C GLY A 10 -1.03 12.11 -6.10
N ILE A 11 -1.51 13.10 -5.33
CA ILE A 11 -0.78 13.66 -4.19
C ILE A 11 -0.57 12.60 -3.10
N LEU A 12 -1.60 11.83 -2.76
CA LEU A 12 -1.49 10.74 -1.78
C LEU A 12 -0.54 9.64 -2.25
N PHE A 13 -0.54 9.31 -3.54
CA PHE A 13 0.34 8.28 -4.08
C PHE A 13 1.81 8.72 -4.07
N ILE A 14 2.12 9.92 -4.58
CA ILE A 14 3.48 10.46 -4.59
C ILE A 14 3.98 10.73 -3.16
N GLY A 15 3.15 11.38 -2.33
CA GLY A 15 3.46 11.62 -0.93
C GLY A 15 3.63 10.32 -0.15
N GLY A 16 2.80 9.32 -0.42
CA GLY A 16 2.93 7.98 0.14
C GLY A 16 4.25 7.32 -0.22
N ILE A 17 4.68 7.39 -1.49
CA ILE A 17 5.97 6.82 -1.95
C ILE A 17 7.14 7.47 -1.21
N ILE A 18 7.17 8.81 -1.14
CA ILE A 18 8.20 9.56 -0.43
C ILE A 18 8.22 9.17 1.05
N LEU A 19 7.04 9.10 1.67
CA LEU A 19 6.92 8.75 3.08
C LEU A 19 7.27 7.29 3.35
N THR A 20 7.07 6.33 2.43
CA THR A 20 7.55 4.94 2.58
C THR A 20 9.05 4.78 2.39
N LEU A 21 9.73 5.75 1.77
CA LEU A 21 11.20 5.79 1.70
C LEU A 21 11.81 6.30 3.01
N LEU A 22 11.14 7.27 3.66
CA LEU A 22 11.25 7.45 5.11
C LEU A 22 10.55 6.27 5.80
N PRO A 23 10.76 5.95 7.08
CA PRO A 23 9.94 4.94 7.75
C PRO A 23 8.52 5.51 7.95
N GLY A 24 7.72 5.55 6.89
CA GLY A 24 6.40 6.19 6.86
C GLY A 24 5.41 5.37 6.05
N SER A 25 4.54 4.68 6.78
CA SER A 25 3.20 4.22 6.39
C SER A 25 2.95 3.87 4.91
N ILE A 26 3.16 2.58 4.57
CA ILE A 26 2.66 1.97 3.33
C ILE A 26 1.14 2.12 3.15
N LEU A 27 0.41 2.46 4.22
CA LEU A 27 -1.03 2.72 4.17
C LEU A 27 -1.36 3.94 3.31
N LEU A 28 -0.47 4.94 3.20
CA LEU A 28 -0.69 6.10 2.33
C LEU A 28 -0.60 5.71 0.85
N VAL A 29 0.37 4.85 0.51
CA VAL A 29 0.51 4.28 -0.84
C VAL A 29 -0.72 3.44 -1.20
N ILE A 30 -1.16 2.57 -0.29
CA ILE A 30 -2.36 1.75 -0.47
C ILE A 30 -3.60 2.64 -0.59
N GLY A 31 -3.75 3.66 0.25
CA GLY A 31 -4.87 4.62 0.19
C GLY A 31 -4.93 5.39 -1.12
N GLY A 32 -3.78 5.87 -1.62
CA GLY A 32 -3.68 6.49 -2.95
C GLY A 32 -4.05 5.53 -4.07
N LEU A 33 -3.54 4.29 -4.04
CA LEU A 33 -3.90 3.24 -5.00
C LEU A 33 -5.39 2.88 -4.96
N VAL A 34 -6.01 2.81 -3.78
CA VAL A 34 -7.46 2.59 -3.63
C VAL A 34 -8.24 3.68 -4.35
N LEU A 35 -7.89 4.96 -4.13
CA LEU A 35 -8.55 6.08 -4.80
C LEU A 35 -8.34 6.04 -6.33
N LEU A 36 -7.12 5.77 -6.80
CA LEU A 36 -6.84 5.65 -8.24
C LEU A 36 -7.54 4.44 -8.89
N SER A 37 -7.75 3.36 -8.14
CA SER A 37 -8.35 2.12 -8.65
C SER A 37 -9.82 2.24 -9.05
N TYR A 38 -10.51 3.30 -8.60
CA TYR A 38 -11.87 3.62 -9.00
C TYR A 38 -11.94 4.07 -10.46
N ASP A 39 -11.02 4.93 -10.90
CA ASP A 39 -11.04 5.51 -12.25
C ASP A 39 -10.08 4.79 -13.22
N TRP A 40 -9.05 4.08 -12.74
CA TRP A 40 -8.03 3.42 -13.59
C TRP A 40 -7.91 1.91 -13.31
N PRO A 41 -8.34 1.02 -14.24
CA PRO A 41 -8.37 -0.42 -14.00
C PRO A 41 -6.99 -1.04 -13.77
N ARG A 42 -5.90 -0.49 -14.34
CA ARG A 42 -4.55 -1.01 -14.05
C ARG A 42 -4.12 -0.76 -12.60
N ALA A 43 -4.65 0.28 -11.94
CA ALA A 43 -4.31 0.61 -10.55
C ALA A 43 -4.87 -0.44 -9.58
N ARG A 44 -5.93 -1.15 -9.96
CA ARG A 44 -6.40 -2.35 -9.23
C ARG A 44 -5.35 -3.45 -9.23
N GLY A 45 -4.65 -3.65 -10.34
CA GLY A 45 -3.55 -4.62 -10.44
C GLY A 45 -2.42 -4.28 -9.47
N TRP A 46 -1.97 -3.03 -9.48
CA TRP A 46 -0.95 -2.52 -8.56
C TRP A 46 -1.39 -2.61 -7.09
N LEU A 47 -2.64 -2.24 -6.79
CA LEU A 47 -3.21 -2.37 -5.44
C LEU A 47 -3.18 -3.83 -4.95
N LYS A 48 -3.58 -4.78 -5.80
CA LYS A 48 -3.58 -6.20 -5.45
C LYS A 48 -2.17 -6.73 -5.19
N ILE A 49 -1.19 -6.31 -6.01
CA ILE A 49 0.22 -6.66 -5.80
C ILE A 49 0.70 -6.11 -4.45
N SER A 50 0.47 -4.82 -4.17
CA SER A 50 0.87 -4.19 -2.90
C SER A 50 0.25 -4.88 -1.68
N GLN A 51 -1.05 -5.20 -1.73
CA GLN A 51 -1.74 -5.90 -0.64
C GLN A 51 -1.21 -7.34 -0.44
N ASN A 52 -0.93 -8.07 -1.53
CA ASN A 52 -0.39 -9.43 -1.46
C ASN A 52 1.03 -9.45 -0.86
N MET A 53 1.89 -8.51 -1.27
CA MET A 53 3.23 -8.37 -0.70
C MET A 53 3.17 -8.06 0.80
N MET A 54 2.29 -7.15 1.21
CA MET A 54 2.09 -6.82 2.63
C MET A 54 1.63 -8.04 3.43
N THR A 55 0.67 -8.80 2.91
CA THR A 55 0.15 -10.03 3.55
C THR A 55 1.25 -11.08 3.70
N SER A 56 2.04 -11.30 2.65
CA SER A 56 3.14 -12.26 2.67
C SER A 56 4.22 -11.88 3.68
N SER A 57 4.61 -10.60 3.71
CA SER A 57 5.58 -10.07 4.66
C SER A 57 5.09 -10.18 6.11
N ALA A 58 3.83 -9.83 6.38
CA ALA A 58 3.23 -9.98 7.71
C ALA A 58 3.26 -11.45 8.19
N ARG A 59 2.81 -12.39 7.34
CA ARG A 59 2.87 -13.83 7.66
C ARG A 59 4.29 -14.33 7.93
N ARG A 60 5.28 -13.80 7.19
CA ARG A 60 6.69 -14.15 7.41
C ARG A 60 7.17 -13.64 8.77
N ILE A 61 6.84 -12.41 9.13
CA ILE A 61 7.16 -11.83 10.44
C ILE A 61 6.48 -12.62 11.55
N ASP A 62 5.19 -12.92 11.43
CA ASP A 62 4.44 -13.71 12.40
C ASP A 62 5.07 -15.08 12.62
N ARG A 63 5.47 -15.77 11.54
CA ARG A 63 6.17 -17.05 11.64
C ARG A 63 7.52 -16.92 12.35
N VAL A 64 8.30 -15.88 12.05
CA VAL A 64 9.58 -15.63 12.72
C VAL A 64 9.37 -15.37 14.21
N LEU A 65 8.38 -14.56 14.58
CA LEU A 65 8.04 -14.27 15.97
C LEU A 65 7.54 -15.52 16.71
N LEU A 66 6.70 -16.34 16.09
CA LEU A 66 6.24 -17.61 16.66
C LEU A 66 7.41 -18.58 16.90
N MET A 67 8.29 -18.76 15.91
CA MET A 67 9.48 -19.62 16.06
C MET A 67 10.43 -19.12 17.15
N ARG A 68 10.51 -17.80 17.38
CA ARG A 68 11.28 -17.23 18.49
C ARG A 68 10.62 -17.47 19.85
N LYS A 69 9.28 -17.49 19.92
CA LYS A 69 8.53 -17.70 21.18
C LYS A 69 8.55 -19.15 21.64
N PHE A 70 8.60 -20.11 20.72
CA PHE A 70 8.63 -21.55 21.00
C PHE A 70 10.04 -22.16 21.01
N ARG A 71 11.09 -21.32 21.03
CA ARG A 71 12.49 -21.71 21.17
C ARG A 71 12.98 -21.34 22.56
#